data_AF-A0A7W6N7X5-F1
#
_entry.id   AF-A0A7W6N7X5-F1
#
_cell.length_a   1.000
_cell.length_b   1.000
_cell.length_c   1.000
_cell.angle_alpha   90.00
_cell.angle_beta   90.00
_cell.angle_gamma   90.00
#
_symmetry.space_group_name_H-M   'P 1'
#
loop_
_entity.id
_entity.type
_entity.pdbx_description
1 polymer ?
#
loop_
_entity_poly.entity_id
_entity_poly.type
_entity_poly.pdbx_seq_one_letter_code
_entity_poly.pdbx_strand_id
1 'polypeptide(L)'
;MNKRDAAGVETPAGADLLHPSFLYYGETVARSFPLILVIGREPQVDKPVSPGAGTYDFRGSPRCGFWNSAAGLAARYSGVPGMTTAAIKRVFHAAQAAPLVFADALPIGLSDKIPPRDKARLRRAVPKAAIDRHLAHVLCLEDRPDAQVRSLMDRVEFVILSGHAAPGFEYASGMLVRHLEGLGVPFVRTAFLFGSNMPGILSALAASGWDTRFRSVMRRFRAADRNFPA
;
A
#
# COMPACT_ATOMS: atom_id res chain seq x y z
N MET A 1 28.43 -2.34 -15.51
CA MET A 1 28.29 -3.71 -16.02
C MET A 1 26.83 -4.07 -15.94
N ASN A 2 26.11 -4.05 -17.06
CA ASN A 2 24.66 -4.28 -17.09
C ASN A 2 24.37 -5.76 -16.80
N LYS A 3 23.43 -6.05 -15.90
CA LYS A 3 22.93 -7.40 -15.68
C LYS A 3 21.80 -7.66 -16.67
N ARG A 4 21.91 -8.75 -17.41
CA ARG A 4 20.79 -9.30 -18.21
C ARG A 4 19.98 -10.21 -17.30
N ASP A 5 18.66 -10.12 -17.38
CA ASP A 5 17.77 -11.08 -16.70
C ASP A 5 17.65 -12.39 -17.50
N ALA A 6 16.96 -13.36 -16.93
CA ALA A 6 16.79 -14.70 -17.50
C ALA A 6 16.04 -14.71 -18.85
N ALA A 7 15.45 -13.59 -19.26
CA ALA A 7 14.73 -13.43 -20.52
C ALA A 7 15.56 -12.68 -21.59
N GLY A 8 16.80 -12.26 -21.28
CA GLY A 8 17.65 -11.56 -22.24
C GLY A 8 17.19 -10.14 -22.57
N VAL A 9 16.30 -9.56 -21.75
CA VAL A 9 15.85 -8.17 -21.90
C VAL A 9 16.89 -7.28 -21.22
N GLU A 10 17.40 -6.29 -21.97
CA GLU A 10 18.23 -5.25 -21.38
C GLU A 10 17.37 -4.41 -20.43
N THR A 11 17.49 -4.66 -19.14
CA THR A 11 16.95 -3.76 -18.12
C THR A 11 17.78 -2.47 -18.19
N PRO A 12 17.16 -1.29 -18.42
CA PRO A 12 17.91 -0.04 -18.44
C PRO A 12 18.73 0.07 -17.16
N ALA A 13 20.02 0.39 -17.30
CA ALA A 13 20.89 0.64 -16.16
C ALA A 13 20.28 1.76 -15.29
N GLY A 14 19.63 1.37 -14.19
CA GLY A 14 18.92 2.31 -13.30
C GLY A 14 17.50 1.90 -12.88
N ALA A 15 16.89 0.87 -13.48
CA ALA A 15 15.55 0.41 -13.05
C ALA A 15 15.53 -0.10 -11.59
N ASP A 16 16.64 -0.67 -11.09
CA ASP A 16 16.81 -1.11 -9.70
C ASP A 16 17.01 0.04 -8.68
N LEU A 17 17.10 1.29 -9.14
CA LEU A 17 17.41 2.46 -8.30
C LEU A 17 16.18 3.20 -7.79
N LEU A 18 14.98 2.89 -8.28
CA LEU A 18 13.75 3.61 -7.95
C LEU A 18 12.79 2.76 -7.11
N HIS A 19 11.98 3.42 -6.28
CA HIS A 19 10.93 2.77 -5.50
C HIS A 19 9.58 2.92 -6.23
N PRO A 20 8.87 1.84 -6.57
CA PRO A 20 7.58 1.94 -7.25
C PRO A 20 6.54 2.71 -6.43
N SER A 21 5.72 3.52 -7.09
CA SER A 21 4.63 4.28 -6.48
C SER A 21 3.49 3.39 -5.95
N PHE A 22 3.35 2.20 -6.52
CA PHE A 22 2.31 1.23 -6.19
C PHE A 22 2.93 -0.16 -5.98
N LEU A 23 2.60 -0.81 -4.88
CA LEU A 23 3.17 -2.09 -4.48
C LEU A 23 2.09 -3.16 -4.33
N TYR A 24 2.34 -4.34 -4.90
CA TYR A 24 1.50 -5.53 -4.74
C TYR A 24 2.34 -6.74 -4.33
N TYR A 25 1.70 -7.85 -3.94
CA TYR A 25 2.41 -9.07 -3.54
C TYR A 25 2.36 -10.15 -4.62
N GLY A 26 3.50 -10.78 -4.95
CA GLY A 26 3.57 -11.94 -5.84
C GLY A 26 2.81 -11.73 -7.16
N GLU A 27 1.89 -12.63 -7.47
CA GLU A 27 1.02 -12.66 -8.64
C GLU A 27 -0.33 -11.94 -8.45
N THR A 28 -0.48 -11.05 -7.47
CA THR A 28 -1.76 -10.36 -7.19
C THR A 28 -2.36 -9.67 -8.42
N VAL A 29 -1.54 -9.18 -9.34
CA VAL A 29 -1.97 -8.59 -10.63
C VAL A 29 -2.77 -9.60 -11.48
N ALA A 30 -2.40 -10.88 -11.46
CA ALA A 30 -3.06 -11.95 -12.23
C ALA A 30 -4.32 -12.53 -11.55
N ARG A 31 -4.72 -11.99 -10.40
CA ARG A 31 -5.87 -12.47 -9.62
C ARG A 31 -7.06 -11.51 -9.74
N SER A 32 -8.27 -11.99 -9.44
CA SER A 32 -9.53 -11.23 -9.61
C SER A 32 -10.23 -10.84 -8.31
N PHE A 33 -9.72 -11.24 -7.14
CA PHE A 33 -10.32 -10.85 -5.86
C PHE A 33 -10.19 -9.33 -5.62
N PRO A 34 -11.11 -8.72 -4.85
CA PRO A 34 -11.05 -7.30 -4.51
C PRO A 34 -9.85 -6.98 -3.61
N LEU A 35 -9.39 -5.74 -3.66
CA LEU A 35 -8.19 -5.27 -2.98
C LEU A 35 -8.50 -4.18 -1.96
N ILE A 36 -7.63 -4.10 -0.96
CA ILE A 36 -7.53 -2.98 -0.02
C ILE A 36 -6.25 -2.23 -0.34
N LEU A 37 -6.38 -0.96 -0.71
CA LEU A 37 -5.25 -0.07 -0.89
C LEU A 37 -4.92 0.61 0.44
N VAL A 38 -3.68 0.48 0.88
CA VAL A 38 -3.17 1.18 2.05
C VAL A 38 -2.20 2.26 1.60
N ILE A 39 -2.58 3.52 1.79
CA ILE A 39 -1.75 4.67 1.44
C ILE A 39 -1.00 5.15 2.69
N GLY A 40 0.30 4.91 2.69
CA GLY A 40 1.25 5.40 3.68
C GLY A 40 1.61 6.87 3.46
N ARG A 41 2.70 7.29 4.10
CA ARG A 41 3.18 8.67 4.05
C ARG A 41 4.22 8.84 2.95
N GLU A 42 5.30 8.09 3.10
CA GLU A 42 6.40 7.96 2.17
C GLU A 42 7.10 6.61 2.41
N PRO A 43 7.76 6.03 1.40
CA PRO A 43 8.51 4.81 1.59
C PRO A 43 9.79 5.05 2.41
N GLN A 44 10.13 4.07 3.22
CA GLN A 44 11.24 4.12 4.18
C GLN A 44 12.59 3.77 3.52
N VAL A 45 12.90 4.40 2.39
CA VAL A 45 14.07 4.12 1.55
C VAL A 45 14.80 5.39 1.16
N ASP A 46 16.09 5.29 0.84
CA ASP A 46 16.89 6.39 0.28
C ASP A 46 16.83 6.35 -1.27
N LYS A 47 15.63 6.22 -1.83
CA LYS A 47 15.41 6.11 -3.28
C LYS A 47 14.30 7.07 -3.72
N PRO A 48 14.41 7.70 -4.91
CA PRO A 48 13.28 8.41 -5.51
C PRO A 48 12.13 7.45 -5.81
N VAL A 49 10.91 7.98 -5.78
CA VAL A 49 9.71 7.21 -6.14
C VAL A 49 9.48 7.31 -7.64
N SER A 50 9.33 6.17 -8.32
CA SER A 50 8.98 6.10 -9.74
C SER A 50 7.49 5.89 -9.94
N PRO A 51 6.89 6.49 -10.97
CA PRO A 51 5.60 6.04 -11.49
C PRO A 51 5.70 4.56 -11.86
N GLY A 52 4.72 3.77 -11.43
CA GLY A 52 4.57 2.36 -11.82
C GLY A 52 4.22 1.45 -10.64
N ALA A 53 3.99 0.19 -11.00
CA ALA A 53 3.76 -0.90 -10.06
C ALA A 53 5.04 -1.71 -9.83
N GLY A 54 5.19 -2.27 -8.64
CA GLY A 54 6.20 -3.27 -8.34
C GLY A 54 5.80 -4.15 -7.17
N THR A 55 6.68 -5.07 -6.78
CA THR A 55 6.34 -6.07 -5.76
C THR A 55 6.94 -5.75 -4.40
N TYR A 56 6.20 -6.01 -3.33
CA TYR A 56 6.74 -6.11 -1.99
C TYR A 56 6.86 -7.57 -1.54
N ASP A 57 7.84 -7.88 -0.67
CA ASP A 57 7.99 -9.21 -0.06
C ASP A 57 8.24 -9.08 1.45
N PHE A 58 7.35 -9.68 2.25
CA PHE A 58 7.49 -9.76 3.71
C PHE A 58 8.82 -10.38 4.15
N ARG A 59 9.41 -11.29 3.35
CA ARG A 59 10.70 -11.93 3.66
C ARG A 59 11.88 -10.98 3.44
N GLY A 60 11.75 -10.06 2.48
CA GLY A 60 12.75 -9.01 2.22
C GLY A 60 12.73 -7.88 3.25
N SER A 61 11.62 -7.71 3.99
CA SER A 61 11.51 -6.72 5.06
C SER A 61 10.68 -7.24 6.25
N PRO A 62 11.17 -8.25 6.98
CA PRO A 62 10.40 -8.96 8.00
C PRO A 62 9.98 -8.09 9.19
N ARG A 63 10.72 -6.99 9.41
CA ARG A 63 10.48 -6.02 10.49
C ARG A 63 9.74 -4.75 10.02
N CYS A 64 9.24 -4.71 8.78
CA CYS A 64 8.49 -3.56 8.29
C CYS A 64 7.17 -3.41 9.07
N GLY A 65 7.13 -2.47 10.03
CA GLY A 65 5.99 -2.25 10.90
C GLY A 65 4.70 -1.95 10.13
N PHE A 66 4.82 -1.20 9.03
CA PHE A 66 3.71 -0.83 8.17
C PHE A 66 3.03 -2.05 7.52
N TRP A 67 3.79 -2.89 6.82
CA TRP A 67 3.28 -4.12 6.21
C TRP A 67 2.82 -5.12 7.27
N ASN A 68 3.52 -5.21 8.40
CA ASN A 68 3.18 -6.11 9.50
C ASN A 68 1.84 -5.74 10.15
N SER A 69 1.58 -4.44 10.35
CA SER A 69 0.31 -3.95 10.88
C SER A 69 -0.83 -4.16 9.89
N ALA A 70 -0.63 -3.91 8.60
CA ALA A 70 -1.63 -4.18 7.57
C ALA A 70 -1.98 -5.68 7.48
N ALA A 71 -0.96 -6.56 7.49
CA ALA A 71 -1.18 -8.00 7.56
C ALA A 71 -1.88 -8.41 8.87
N GLY A 72 -1.58 -7.76 10.00
CA GLY A 72 -2.30 -8.00 11.25
C GLY A 72 -3.78 -7.66 11.19
N LEU A 73 -4.16 -6.59 10.48
CA LEU A 73 -5.57 -6.29 10.19
C LEU A 73 -6.21 -7.39 9.32
N ALA A 74 -5.51 -7.84 8.28
CA ALA A 74 -5.98 -8.93 7.45
C ALA A 74 -6.18 -10.24 8.23
N ALA A 75 -5.27 -10.57 9.14
CA ALA A 75 -5.42 -11.70 10.06
C ALA A 75 -6.69 -11.56 10.92
N ARG A 76 -6.87 -10.39 11.56
CA ARG A 76 -8.03 -10.09 12.41
C ARG A 76 -9.36 -10.19 11.67
N TYR A 77 -9.41 -9.71 10.44
CA TYR A 77 -10.64 -9.69 9.63
C TYR A 77 -10.77 -10.88 8.67
N SER A 78 -9.89 -11.87 8.77
CA SER A 78 -9.95 -13.09 7.96
C SER A 78 -11.18 -13.96 8.22
N GLY A 79 -11.77 -13.84 9.42
CA GLY A 79 -12.85 -14.71 9.88
C GLY A 79 -12.38 -16.07 10.42
N VAL A 80 -11.06 -16.33 10.45
CA VAL A 80 -10.48 -17.57 10.99
C VAL A 80 -10.07 -17.34 12.45
N PRO A 81 -10.64 -18.07 13.43
CA PRO A 81 -10.26 -17.97 14.83
C PRO A 81 -8.77 -18.22 15.04
N GLY A 82 -8.11 -17.38 15.86
CA GLY A 82 -6.69 -17.53 16.17
C GLY A 82 -5.72 -17.19 15.02
N MET A 83 -6.21 -16.68 13.88
CA MET A 83 -5.34 -16.23 12.79
C MET A 83 -4.39 -15.13 13.27
N THR A 84 -3.08 -15.40 13.15
CA THR A 84 -2.02 -14.46 13.53
C THR A 84 -1.43 -13.73 12.33
N THR A 85 -0.72 -12.62 12.56
CA THR A 85 0.04 -11.91 11.52
C THR A 85 1.06 -12.82 10.82
N ALA A 86 1.67 -13.77 11.54
CA ALA A 86 2.61 -14.71 10.94
C ALA A 86 1.89 -15.74 10.06
N ALA A 87 0.75 -16.27 10.54
CA ALA A 87 -0.05 -17.25 9.81
C ALA A 87 -0.60 -16.66 8.51
N ILE A 88 -1.20 -15.47 8.55
CA ILE A 88 -1.77 -14.86 7.33
C ILE A 88 -0.70 -14.54 6.27
N LYS A 89 0.52 -14.17 6.68
CA LYS A 89 1.63 -13.98 5.73
C LYS A 89 2.07 -15.26 5.07
N ARG A 90 2.03 -16.40 5.79
CA ARG A 90 2.29 -17.72 5.18
C ARG A 90 1.21 -18.06 4.15
N VAL A 91 -0.05 -17.72 4.44
CA VAL A 91 -1.13 -17.87 3.46
C VAL A 91 -0.87 -17.02 2.23
N PHE A 92 -0.55 -15.72 2.38
CA PHE A 92 -0.20 -14.86 1.25
C PHE A 92 0.98 -15.40 0.44
N HIS A 93 1.99 -15.90 1.13
CA HIS A 93 3.15 -16.52 0.50
C HIS A 93 2.78 -17.79 -0.28
N ALA A 94 2.01 -18.70 0.31
CA ALA A 94 1.58 -19.93 -0.36
C ALA A 94 0.68 -19.63 -1.57
N ALA A 95 -0.20 -18.64 -1.46
CA ALA A 95 -1.07 -18.19 -2.55
C ALA A 95 -0.32 -17.40 -3.65
N GLN A 96 0.94 -17.00 -3.38
CA GLN A 96 1.67 -16.00 -4.17
C GLN A 96 0.82 -14.74 -4.41
N ALA A 97 -0.05 -14.35 -3.47
CA ALA A 97 -0.97 -13.22 -3.66
C ALA A 97 -1.45 -12.67 -2.31
N ALA A 98 -1.81 -11.40 -2.26
CA ALA A 98 -2.41 -10.77 -1.08
C ALA A 98 -3.52 -9.78 -1.48
N PRO A 99 -4.59 -9.63 -0.70
CA PRO A 99 -5.61 -8.62 -0.92
C PRO A 99 -5.18 -7.22 -0.45
N LEU A 100 -3.88 -7.02 -0.19
CA LEU A 100 -3.29 -5.78 0.28
C LEU A 100 -2.37 -5.22 -0.80
N VAL A 101 -2.63 -3.99 -1.20
CA VAL A 101 -1.74 -3.21 -2.06
C VAL A 101 -1.36 -1.92 -1.33
N PHE A 102 -0.19 -1.38 -1.64
CA PHE A 102 0.36 -0.24 -0.92
C PHE A 102 0.76 0.88 -1.88
N ALA A 103 0.56 2.11 -1.45
CA ALA A 103 1.11 3.29 -2.08
C ALA A 103 1.51 4.28 -0.98
N ASP A 104 2.06 5.42 -1.37
CA ASP A 104 2.44 6.48 -0.45
C ASP A 104 1.89 7.84 -0.90
N ALA A 105 1.68 8.75 0.04
CA ALA A 105 1.13 10.07 -0.26
C ALA A 105 2.15 11.03 -0.89
N LEU A 106 3.45 10.82 -0.63
CA LEU A 106 4.52 11.70 -1.11
C LEU A 106 5.47 10.98 -2.10
N PRO A 107 5.92 11.68 -3.17
CA PRO A 107 6.84 11.13 -4.18
C PRO A 107 8.31 11.18 -3.78
N ILE A 108 8.63 10.96 -2.51
CA ILE A 108 10.02 10.97 -2.00
C ILE A 108 10.24 9.78 -1.08
N GLY A 109 11.43 9.18 -1.09
CA GLY A 109 11.82 8.20 -0.07
C GLY A 109 12.51 8.86 1.11
N LEU A 110 12.18 8.44 2.34
CA LEU A 110 12.84 8.91 3.57
C LEU A 110 13.23 7.74 4.48
N SER A 111 14.46 7.25 4.38
CA SER A 111 14.94 6.17 5.25
C SER A 111 15.02 6.57 6.73
N ASP A 112 15.16 5.58 7.60
CA ASP A 112 15.34 5.79 9.06
C ASP A 112 16.66 6.43 9.45
N LYS A 113 17.63 6.50 8.55
CA LYS A 113 18.90 7.17 8.80
C LYS A 113 18.73 8.69 8.86
N ILE A 114 17.64 9.22 8.28
CA ILE A 114 17.35 10.65 8.26
C ILE A 114 16.70 11.06 9.58
N PRO A 115 17.26 12.05 10.31
CA PRO A 115 16.68 12.53 11.57
C PRO A 115 15.24 13.05 11.40
N PRO A 116 14.36 12.91 12.41
CA PRO A 116 12.96 13.34 12.31
C PRO A 116 12.76 14.81 11.91
N ARG A 117 13.62 15.71 12.41
CA ARG A 117 13.59 17.14 12.07
C ARG A 117 13.86 17.37 10.58
N ASP A 118 14.80 16.63 10.01
CA ASP A 118 15.14 16.71 8.60
C ASP A 118 14.05 16.10 7.73
N LYS A 119 13.43 14.98 8.14
CA LYS A 119 12.25 14.43 7.44
C LYS A 119 11.14 15.47 7.32
N ALA A 120 10.83 16.20 8.40
CA ALA A 120 9.80 17.25 8.37
C ALA A 120 10.15 18.43 7.45
N ARG A 121 11.43 18.80 7.34
CA ARG A 121 11.91 19.80 6.38
C ARG A 121 11.77 19.28 4.94
N LEU A 122 12.21 18.05 4.69
CA LEU A 122 12.18 17.44 3.35
C LEU A 122 10.74 17.28 2.83
N ARG A 123 9.80 16.83 3.67
CA ARG A 123 8.37 16.75 3.30
C ARG A 123 7.80 18.10 2.88
N ARG A 124 8.10 19.17 3.61
CA ARG A 124 7.65 20.54 3.28
C ARG A 124 8.29 21.09 2.01
N ALA A 125 9.45 20.58 1.62
CA ALA A 125 10.13 20.98 0.40
C ALA A 125 9.58 20.28 -0.86
N VAL A 126 8.72 19.26 -0.72
CA VAL A 126 8.12 18.58 -1.87
C VAL A 126 7.18 19.54 -2.59
N PRO A 127 7.40 19.83 -3.90
CA PRO A 127 6.51 20.72 -4.65
C PRO A 127 5.10 20.14 -4.75
N LYS A 128 4.08 20.98 -4.56
CA LYS A 128 2.66 20.58 -4.70
C LYS A 128 2.37 19.91 -6.03
N ALA A 129 2.88 20.47 -7.13
CA ALA A 129 2.74 19.88 -8.47
C ALA A 129 3.37 18.47 -8.59
N ALA A 130 4.41 18.16 -7.82
CA ALA A 130 4.96 16.81 -7.77
C ALA A 130 4.04 15.85 -7.00
N ILE A 131 3.43 16.32 -5.91
CA ILE A 131 2.41 15.57 -5.17
C ILE A 131 1.20 15.30 -6.06
N ASP A 132 0.71 16.31 -6.79
CA ASP A 132 -0.46 16.17 -7.67
C ASP A 132 -0.24 15.11 -8.74
N ARG A 133 0.89 15.18 -9.46
CA ARG A 133 1.25 14.17 -10.46
C ARG A 133 1.36 12.77 -9.86
N HIS A 134 2.01 12.65 -8.71
CA HIS A 134 2.18 11.37 -8.03
C HIS A 134 0.84 10.75 -7.63
N LEU A 135 -0.06 11.55 -7.05
CA LEU A 135 -1.38 11.07 -6.65
C LEU A 135 -2.27 10.77 -7.85
N ALA A 136 -2.15 11.54 -8.94
CA ALA A 136 -2.83 11.24 -10.20
C ALA A 136 -2.39 9.89 -10.76
N HIS A 137 -1.08 9.57 -10.71
CA HIS A 137 -0.57 8.25 -11.10
C HIS A 137 -1.10 7.13 -10.18
N VAL A 138 -0.96 7.29 -8.85
CA VAL A 138 -1.39 6.28 -7.85
C VAL A 138 -2.88 5.96 -7.97
N LEU A 139 -3.71 6.96 -8.23
CA LEU A 139 -5.16 6.81 -8.37
C LEU A 139 -5.62 6.65 -9.82
N CYS A 140 -4.68 6.55 -10.77
CA CYS A 140 -4.94 6.40 -12.20
C CYS A 140 -5.94 7.45 -12.74
N LEU A 141 -5.69 8.71 -12.43
CA LEU A 141 -6.47 9.87 -12.89
C LEU A 141 -5.94 10.46 -14.21
N GLU A 142 -4.84 9.94 -14.71
CA GLU A 142 -4.22 10.35 -15.97
C GLU A 142 -4.93 9.70 -17.17
N ASP A 143 -4.84 10.33 -18.35
CA ASP A 143 -5.48 9.85 -19.58
C ASP A 143 -4.98 8.45 -20.02
N ARG A 144 -3.71 8.14 -19.73
CA ARG A 144 -3.02 6.90 -20.10
C ARG A 144 -2.26 6.33 -18.89
N PRO A 145 -2.98 5.72 -17.93
CA PRO A 145 -2.34 5.15 -16.75
C PRO A 145 -1.52 3.92 -17.11
N ASP A 146 -0.57 3.58 -16.24
CA ASP A 146 0.07 2.27 -16.27
C ASP A 146 -0.99 1.14 -16.20
N ALA A 147 -0.92 0.17 -17.11
CA ALA A 147 -1.94 -0.87 -17.23
C ALA A 147 -2.01 -1.78 -15.99
N GLN A 148 -0.89 -2.02 -15.32
CA GLN A 148 -0.86 -2.82 -14.10
C GLN A 148 -1.45 -2.04 -12.92
N VAL A 149 -1.09 -0.76 -12.77
CA VAL A 149 -1.67 0.10 -11.72
C VAL A 149 -3.18 0.23 -11.93
N ARG A 150 -3.65 0.46 -13.17
CA ARG A 150 -5.08 0.47 -13.52
C ARG A 150 -5.76 -0.84 -13.13
N SER A 151 -5.21 -1.99 -13.53
CA SER A 151 -5.76 -3.31 -13.22
C SER A 151 -5.87 -3.58 -11.71
N LEU A 152 -4.94 -3.05 -10.90
CA LEU A 152 -5.01 -3.12 -9.45
C LEU A 152 -6.07 -2.14 -8.91
N MET A 153 -6.06 -0.88 -9.34
CA MET A 153 -6.99 0.13 -8.85
C MET A 153 -8.45 -0.17 -9.16
N ASP A 154 -8.76 -0.75 -10.31
CA ASP A 154 -10.12 -1.14 -10.68
C ASP A 154 -10.72 -2.20 -9.72
N ARG A 155 -9.86 -2.89 -8.96
CA ARG A 155 -10.25 -3.89 -7.94
C ARG A 155 -10.23 -3.33 -6.51
N VAL A 156 -9.78 -2.09 -6.31
CA VAL A 156 -9.73 -1.49 -4.97
C VAL A 156 -11.14 -1.12 -4.54
N GLU A 157 -11.65 -1.80 -3.52
CA GLU A 157 -12.97 -1.52 -2.94
C GLU A 157 -12.89 -0.61 -1.69
N PHE A 158 -11.68 -0.45 -1.15
CA PHE A 158 -11.48 0.24 0.11
C PHE A 158 -10.05 0.78 0.23
N VAL A 159 -9.94 2.02 0.73
CA VAL A 159 -8.67 2.69 0.96
C VAL A 159 -8.45 3.01 2.45
N ILE A 160 -7.26 2.70 2.95
CA ILE A 160 -6.80 3.11 4.28
C ILE A 160 -5.75 4.22 4.12
N LEU A 161 -6.10 5.43 4.52
CA LEU A 161 -5.17 6.56 4.64
C LEU A 161 -4.47 6.49 6.00
N SER A 162 -3.18 6.16 6.00
CA SER A 162 -2.45 5.78 7.22
C SER A 162 -1.43 6.83 7.66
N GLY A 163 -1.71 7.50 8.79
CA GLY A 163 -0.80 8.49 9.38
C GLY A 163 -0.87 9.88 8.74
N HIS A 164 -1.95 10.16 8.03
CA HIS A 164 -2.16 11.37 7.21
C HIS A 164 -2.59 12.60 8.01
N ALA A 165 -2.84 12.43 9.31
CA ALA A 165 -3.07 13.52 10.26
C ALA A 165 -1.78 14.14 10.82
N ALA A 166 -0.61 13.62 10.43
CA ALA A 166 0.67 14.16 10.86
C ALA A 166 0.96 15.52 10.17
N PRO A 167 1.68 16.44 10.83
CA PRO A 167 2.07 17.71 10.21
C PRO A 167 2.90 17.52 8.92
N GLY A 168 2.62 18.34 7.91
CA GLY A 168 3.31 18.32 6.62
C GLY A 168 2.66 17.43 5.55
N PHE A 169 1.51 16.82 5.85
CA PHE A 169 0.75 16.00 4.91
C PHE A 169 -0.58 16.66 4.50
N GLU A 170 -0.91 17.82 5.04
CA GLU A 170 -2.22 18.47 4.89
C GLU A 170 -2.63 18.59 3.42
N TYR A 171 -1.68 18.98 2.56
CA TYR A 171 -1.92 19.08 1.12
C TYR A 171 -2.20 17.72 0.47
N ALA A 172 -1.31 16.74 0.66
CA ALA A 172 -1.45 15.41 0.06
C ALA A 172 -2.71 14.69 0.57
N SER A 173 -2.99 14.80 1.87
CA SER A 173 -4.20 14.27 2.51
C SER A 173 -5.47 14.91 1.94
N GLY A 174 -5.48 16.24 1.75
CA GLY A 174 -6.62 16.94 1.15
C GLY A 174 -6.85 16.56 -0.31
N MET A 175 -5.78 16.34 -1.08
CA MET A 175 -5.85 15.84 -2.46
C MET A 175 -6.40 14.42 -2.52
N LEU A 176 -5.88 13.50 -1.70
CA LEU A 176 -6.35 12.12 -1.62
C LEU A 176 -7.83 12.05 -1.25
N VAL A 177 -8.26 12.80 -0.23
CA VAL A 177 -9.68 12.87 0.15
C VAL A 177 -10.54 13.32 -1.03
N ARG A 178 -10.20 14.45 -1.67
CA ARG A 178 -10.98 14.96 -2.81
C ARG A 178 -11.05 13.98 -3.98
N HIS A 179 -9.93 13.33 -4.32
CA HIS A 179 -9.91 12.37 -5.41
C HIS A 179 -10.68 11.10 -5.09
N LEU A 180 -10.54 10.55 -3.88
CA LEU A 180 -11.28 9.36 -3.47
C LEU A 180 -12.78 9.64 -3.40
N GLU A 181 -13.19 10.80 -2.89
CA GLU A 181 -14.59 11.25 -2.92
C GLU A 181 -15.10 11.40 -4.36
N GLY A 182 -14.31 12.04 -5.24
CA GLY A 182 -14.67 12.20 -6.66
C GLY A 182 -14.77 10.88 -7.42
N LEU A 183 -13.96 9.88 -7.05
CA LEU A 183 -14.02 8.52 -7.61
C LEU A 183 -15.13 7.66 -6.98
N GLY A 184 -15.79 8.14 -5.91
CA GLY A 184 -16.70 7.32 -5.10
C GLY A 184 -16.02 6.14 -4.42
N VAL A 185 -14.69 6.18 -4.26
CA VAL A 185 -13.91 5.10 -3.64
C VAL A 185 -13.98 5.25 -2.12
N PRO A 186 -14.52 4.25 -1.41
CA PRO A 186 -14.67 4.33 0.03
C PRO A 186 -13.32 4.35 0.77
N PHE A 187 -13.15 5.19 1.80
CA PHE A 187 -11.89 5.29 2.53
C PHE A 187 -12.04 5.58 4.03
N VAL A 188 -10.99 5.25 4.79
CA VAL A 188 -10.84 5.58 6.21
C VAL A 188 -9.55 6.33 6.47
N ARG A 189 -9.57 7.28 7.41
CA ARG A 189 -8.37 7.89 7.96
C ARG A 189 -8.02 7.24 9.29
N THR A 190 -6.76 6.84 9.44
CA THR A 190 -6.27 6.17 10.64
C THR A 190 -4.94 6.77 11.10
N ALA A 191 -4.57 6.48 12.36
CA ALA A 191 -3.19 6.66 12.79
C ALA A 191 -2.23 5.85 11.90
N PHE A 192 -0.94 6.20 11.95
CA PHE A 192 0.07 5.48 11.16
C PHE A 192 0.05 3.98 11.53
N LEU A 193 0.05 3.10 10.53
CA LEU A 193 -0.03 1.65 10.71
C LEU A 193 1.26 1.15 11.35
N PHE A 194 1.21 1.05 12.67
CA PHE A 194 2.28 0.57 13.51
C PHE A 194 1.68 -0.11 14.75
N GLY A 195 2.38 -1.08 15.33
CA GLY A 195 1.84 -1.90 16.42
C GLY A 195 1.30 -1.09 17.60
N SER A 196 2.01 -0.04 18.00
CA SER A 196 1.61 0.84 19.11
C SER A 196 0.29 1.61 18.85
N ASN A 197 -0.10 1.80 17.59
CA ASN A 197 -1.30 2.55 17.21
C ASN A 197 -2.52 1.64 16.98
N MET A 198 -2.35 0.32 17.08
CA MET A 198 -3.38 -0.64 16.70
C MET A 198 -4.71 -0.46 17.43
N PRO A 199 -4.75 -0.20 18.75
CA PRO A 199 -6.03 0.03 19.44
C PRO A 199 -6.83 1.19 18.83
N GLY A 200 -6.17 2.31 18.53
CA GLY A 200 -6.81 3.47 17.89
C GLY A 200 -7.25 3.21 16.46
N ILE A 201 -6.43 2.46 15.69
CA ILE A 201 -6.78 2.03 14.32
C ILE A 201 -8.04 1.16 14.34
N LEU A 202 -8.13 0.19 15.25
CA LEU A 202 -9.29 -0.70 15.37
C LEU A 202 -10.55 0.06 15.78
N SER A 203 -10.42 1.02 16.69
CA SER A 203 -11.54 1.91 17.08
C SER A 203 -12.05 2.70 15.88
N ALA A 204 -11.14 3.32 15.10
CA ALA A 204 -11.52 4.07 13.90
C ALA A 204 -12.21 3.20 12.84
N LEU A 205 -11.73 1.96 12.62
CA LEU A 205 -12.34 1.02 11.66
C LEU A 205 -13.73 0.53 12.11
N ALA A 206 -13.94 0.34 13.41
CA ALA A 206 -15.22 -0.09 13.95
C ALA A 206 -16.26 1.03 13.90
N ALA A 207 -15.91 2.24 14.33
CA ALA A 207 -16.82 3.40 14.37
C ALA A 207 -17.37 3.81 13.00
N SER A 208 -16.70 3.40 11.93
CA SER A 208 -17.01 3.76 10.55
C SER A 208 -17.65 2.61 9.75
N GLY A 209 -17.85 1.44 10.36
CA GLY A 209 -18.36 0.24 9.68
C GLY A 209 -17.42 -0.35 8.61
N TRP A 210 -16.18 0.13 8.52
CA TRP A 210 -15.19 -0.36 7.55
C TRP A 210 -14.72 -1.79 7.83
N ASP A 211 -14.84 -2.22 9.08
CA ASP A 211 -14.60 -3.60 9.50
C ASP A 211 -15.40 -4.61 8.66
N THR A 212 -16.65 -4.30 8.30
CA THR A 212 -17.52 -5.15 7.48
C THR A 212 -17.02 -5.27 6.05
N ARG A 213 -16.53 -4.18 5.47
CA ARG A 213 -15.94 -4.17 4.12
C ARG A 213 -14.60 -4.88 4.09
N PHE A 214 -13.75 -4.67 5.10
CA PHE A 214 -12.50 -5.41 5.25
C PHE A 214 -12.77 -6.92 5.29
N ARG A 215 -13.72 -7.36 6.13
CA ARG A 215 -14.15 -8.78 6.19
C ARG A 215 -14.66 -9.28 4.83
N SER A 216 -15.43 -8.47 4.10
CA SER A 216 -15.95 -8.84 2.78
C SER A 216 -14.83 -9.09 1.77
N VAL A 217 -13.79 -8.24 1.75
CA VAL A 217 -12.61 -8.45 0.92
C VAL A 217 -11.87 -9.72 1.32
N MET A 218 -11.60 -9.91 2.62
CA MET A 218 -10.90 -11.10 3.11
C MET A 218 -11.65 -12.40 2.82
N ARG A 219 -12.98 -12.40 2.94
CA ARG A 219 -13.83 -13.55 2.59
C ARG A 219 -13.70 -13.90 1.11
N ARG A 220 -13.68 -12.89 0.22
CA ARG A 220 -13.54 -13.09 -1.22
C ARG A 220 -12.13 -13.54 -1.62
N PHE A 221 -11.10 -13.03 -0.95
CA PHE A 221 -9.73 -13.55 -1.07
C PHE A 221 -9.66 -15.02 -0.66
N ARG A 222 -10.22 -15.38 0.50
CA ARG A 222 -10.28 -16.77 0.98
C ARG A 222 -11.00 -17.69 0.00
N ALA A 223 -12.14 -17.27 -0.54
CA ALA A 223 -12.88 -18.06 -1.53
C ALA A 223 -12.09 -18.28 -2.83
N ALA A 224 -11.16 -17.38 -3.16
CA ALA A 224 -10.30 -17.47 -4.35
C ALA A 224 -9.02 -18.29 -4.11
N ASP A 225 -8.59 -18.49 -2.86
CA ASP A 225 -7.38 -19.24 -2.50
C ASP A 225 -7.71 -20.61 -1.91
N ARG A 226 -7.37 -21.67 -2.66
CA ARG A 226 -7.59 -23.06 -2.23
C ARG A 226 -6.73 -23.47 -1.03
N ASN A 227 -5.67 -22.73 -0.73
CA ASN A 227 -4.75 -23.01 0.38
C ASN A 227 -5.12 -22.28 1.67
N PHE A 228 -6.16 -21.45 1.64
CA PHE A 228 -6.57 -20.70 2.80
C PHE A 228 -7.23 -21.65 3.83
N PRO A 229 -6.86 -21.59 5.13
CA PRO A 229 -7.48 -22.42 6.16
C PRO A 229 -9.00 -22.24 6.21
N ALA A 230 -9.72 -23.35 6.44
CA ALA A 230 -11.17 -23.38 6.59
C ALA A 230 -11.67 -22.46 7.72
#